data_AF-Q64CT1-F1
#
_entry.id   AF-Q64CT1-F1
#
_cell.length_a   1.000
_cell.length_b   1.000
_cell.length_c   1.000
_cell.angle_alpha   90.00
_cell.angle_beta   90.00
_cell.angle_gamma   90.00
#
_symmetry.space_group_name_H-M   'P 1'
#
loop_
_entity.id
_entity.type
_entity.pdbx_description
1 polymer ?
#
loop_
_entity_poly.entity_id
_entity_poly.type
_entity_poly.pdbx_seq_one_letter_code
_entity_poly.pdbx_strand_id
1 'polypeptide(L)'
;MLKLRRISPENSLKLNVSYEDRNGVSGSDEATVVLEEKEPDFFDNTGIQKGILLSRYADLIKNWIIDERDSIERNETVKPAVNAVEGILPPVELGRWERQSIPLQVSEQYKALFSAFSSYFEDEMNDIGDDTLGQELDLLDMLSGYE
;
A
#
# COMPACT_ATOMS: atom_id res chain seq x y z
N MET A 1 4.33 -18.03 1.97
CA MET A 1 4.54 -17.41 3.29
C MET A 1 4.35 -18.45 4.38
N LEU A 2 5.23 -18.52 5.37
CA LEU A 2 5.00 -19.32 6.58
C LEU A 2 4.17 -18.51 7.57
N LYS A 3 3.06 -19.07 8.06
CA LYS A 3 2.23 -18.48 9.11
C LYS A 3 2.47 -19.26 10.40
N LEU A 4 3.16 -18.67 11.35
CA LEU A 4 3.45 -19.29 12.64
C LEU A 4 2.29 -19.06 13.62
N ARG A 5 1.97 -20.07 14.43
CA ARG A 5 0.99 -19.95 15.51
C ARG A 5 1.64 -19.23 16.68
N ARG A 6 1.03 -18.13 17.17
CA ARG A 6 1.47 -17.43 18.38
C ARG A 6 1.29 -18.34 19.60
N ILE A 7 2.37 -18.57 20.34
CA ILE A 7 2.41 -19.47 21.51
C ILE A 7 2.59 -18.73 22.84
N SER A 8 3.01 -17.47 22.82
CA SER A 8 3.17 -16.61 23.99
C SER A 8 2.66 -15.19 23.73
N PRO A 9 2.25 -14.45 24.78
CA PRO A 9 1.97 -13.03 24.67
C PRO A 9 3.25 -12.21 24.44
N GLU A 10 4.40 -12.67 24.95
CA GLU A 10 5.69 -12.05 24.69
C GLU A 10 6.12 -12.22 23.23
N ASN A 11 6.70 -11.17 22.67
CA ASN A 11 7.26 -11.12 21.33
C ASN A 11 8.69 -11.67 21.25
N SER A 12 9.15 -12.36 22.29
CA SER A 12 10.43 -13.06 22.29
C SER A 12 10.24 -14.56 22.11
N LEU A 13 11.02 -15.15 21.21
CA LEU A 13 11.11 -16.59 21.00
C LEU A 13 12.43 -17.11 21.59
N LYS A 14 12.35 -18.11 22.45
CA LYS A 14 13.52 -18.79 23.00
C LYS A 14 13.80 -20.06 22.18
N LEU A 15 14.93 -20.09 21.51
CA LEU A 15 15.41 -21.23 20.74
C LEU A 15 16.42 -21.99 21.60
N ASN A 16 16.15 -23.25 21.86
CA ASN A 16 17.08 -24.15 22.56
C ASN A 16 17.50 -25.27 21.60
N VAL A 17 18.79 -25.50 21.49
CA VAL A 17 19.37 -26.65 20.83
C VAL A 17 20.12 -27.47 21.86
N SER A 18 19.86 -28.77 21.90
CA SER A 18 20.63 -29.71 22.71
C SER A 18 21.20 -30.82 21.84
N TYR A 19 22.43 -31.24 22.12
CA TYR A 19 23.10 -32.35 21.46
C TYR A 19 23.80 -33.23 22.49
N GLU A 20 24.03 -34.49 22.13
CA GLU A 20 24.84 -35.43 22.91
C GLU A 20 26.02 -35.85 22.03
N ASP A 21 27.23 -35.72 22.56
CA ASP A 21 28.42 -36.13 21.85
C ASP A 21 28.60 -37.66 21.89
N ARG A 22 29.61 -38.17 21.17
CA ARG A 22 29.90 -39.62 21.11
C ARG A 22 30.40 -40.20 22.44
N ASN A 23 30.74 -39.34 23.40
CA ASN A 23 31.23 -39.72 24.72
C ASN A 23 30.10 -39.65 25.78
N GLY A 24 28.86 -39.37 25.36
CA GLY A 24 27.70 -39.25 26.26
C GLY A 24 27.62 -37.91 26.98
N VAL A 25 28.38 -36.90 26.54
CA VAL A 25 28.32 -35.55 27.11
C VAL A 25 27.25 -34.75 26.39
N SER A 26 26.22 -34.34 27.13
CA SER A 26 25.18 -33.46 26.61
C SER A 26 25.62 -32.00 26.69
N GLY A 27 25.47 -31.28 25.57
CA GLY A 27 25.60 -29.83 25.49
C GLY A 27 24.28 -29.20 25.06
N SER A 28 24.05 -27.96 25.47
CA SER A 28 22.92 -27.17 24.99
C SER A 28 23.33 -25.73 24.74
N ASP A 29 22.73 -25.11 23.74
CA ASP A 29 22.84 -23.68 23.48
C ASP A 29 21.45 -23.04 23.41
N GLU A 30 21.36 -21.80 23.84
CA GLU A 30 20.10 -21.08 23.95
C GLU A 30 20.24 -19.67 23.34
N ALA A 31 19.37 -19.35 22.39
CA ALA A 31 19.29 -18.05 21.76
C ALA A 31 17.91 -17.44 21.96
N THR A 32 17.86 -16.15 22.31
CA THR A 32 16.60 -15.40 22.40
C THR A 32 16.47 -14.50 21.18
N VAL A 33 15.38 -14.67 20.42
CA VAL A 33 15.03 -13.85 19.26
C VAL A 33 13.89 -12.94 19.64
N VAL A 34 14.06 -11.62 19.51
CA VAL A 34 12.97 -10.66 19.69
C VAL A 34 12.34 -10.39 18.34
N LEU A 35 11.05 -10.71 18.21
CA LEU A 35 10.22 -10.36 17.05
C LEU A 35 9.69 -8.96 17.31
N GLU A 36 10.36 -7.94 16.79
CA GLU A 36 9.85 -6.58 16.89
C GLU A 36 8.42 -6.53 16.30
N GLU A 37 7.47 -6.06 17.11
CA GLU A 37 6.14 -5.67 16.62
C GLU A 37 6.35 -4.42 15.78
N LYS A 38 6.69 -4.64 14.52
CA LYS A 38 6.74 -3.58 13.53
C LYS A 38 5.31 -3.35 13.05
N GLU A 39 4.95 -2.08 12.87
CA GLU A 39 3.69 -1.69 12.22
C GLU A 39 3.50 -2.52 10.93
N PRO A 40 2.26 -2.85 10.55
CA PRO A 40 1.96 -3.72 9.41
C PRO A 40 2.62 -3.27 8.10
N ASP A 41 2.94 -1.97 7.98
CA ASP A 41 3.64 -1.36 6.85
C ASP A 41 5.12 -1.06 7.19
N PHE A 42 5.90 -2.07 7.57
CA PHE A 42 7.36 -1.91 7.71
C PHE A 42 8.06 -1.85 6.35
N PHE A 43 8.78 -0.76 6.11
CA PHE A 43 9.65 -0.59 4.95
C PHE A 43 11.13 -0.73 5.35
N ASP A 44 11.90 -1.48 4.56
CA ASP A 44 13.33 -1.70 4.83
C ASP A 44 14.17 -0.42 4.64
N ASN A 45 13.70 0.53 3.81
CA ASN A 45 14.22 1.89 3.70
C ASN A 45 13.18 2.85 3.11
N THR A 46 13.42 4.15 3.26
CA THR A 46 12.55 5.22 2.75
C THR A 46 12.42 5.24 1.22
N GLY A 47 13.41 4.72 0.49
CA GLY A 47 13.33 4.57 -0.97
C GLY A 47 12.29 3.54 -1.41
N ILE A 48 12.17 2.44 -0.68
CA ILE A 48 11.12 1.42 -0.91
C ILE A 48 9.75 1.99 -0.55
N GLN A 49 9.64 2.66 0.59
CA GLN A 49 8.42 3.35 1.02
C GLN A 49 7.94 4.36 -0.04
N LYS A 50 8.83 5.24 -0.50
CA LYS A 50 8.57 6.19 -1.58
C LYS A 50 8.13 5.51 -2.87
N GLY A 51 8.80 4.42 -3.25
CA GLY A 51 8.45 3.65 -4.46
C GLY A 51 7.04 3.04 -4.37
N ILE A 52 6.67 2.51 -3.21
CA ILE A 52 5.33 1.95 -2.97
C ILE A 52 4.28 3.08 -2.98
N LEU A 53 4.55 4.19 -2.29
CA LEU A 53 3.66 5.35 -2.23
C LEU A 53 3.34 5.90 -3.63
N LEU A 54 4.39 6.15 -4.44
CA LEU A 54 4.23 6.66 -5.80
C LEU A 54 3.54 5.65 -6.74
N SER A 55 3.75 4.36 -6.53
CA SER A 55 3.05 3.32 -7.29
C SER A 55 1.56 3.32 -6.97
N ARG A 56 1.19 3.39 -5.69
CA ARG A 56 -0.20 3.50 -5.23
C ARG A 56 -0.85 4.78 -5.77
N TYR A 57 -0.15 5.91 -5.73
CA TYR A 57 -0.62 7.16 -6.34
C TYR A 57 -0.91 6.99 -7.84
N ALA A 58 0.06 6.46 -8.60
CA ALA A 58 -0.11 6.28 -10.04
C ALA A 58 -1.27 5.34 -10.36
N ASP A 59 -1.46 4.27 -9.58
CA ASP A 59 -2.55 3.33 -9.79
C ASP A 59 -3.91 3.92 -9.40
N LEU A 60 -3.99 4.75 -8.36
CA LEU A 60 -5.21 5.48 -8.01
C LEU A 60 -5.66 6.40 -9.16
N ILE A 61 -4.72 7.18 -9.72
CA ILE A 61 -5.00 8.07 -10.86
C ILE A 61 -5.43 7.28 -12.10
N LYS A 62 -4.78 6.16 -12.39
CA LYS A 62 -5.18 5.32 -13.53
C LYS A 62 -6.56 4.71 -13.34
N ASN A 63 -6.87 4.19 -12.15
CA ASN A 63 -8.19 3.63 -11.84
C ASN A 63 -9.28 4.70 -12.00
N TRP A 64 -9.06 5.91 -11.50
CA TRP A 64 -9.97 7.04 -11.74
C TRP A 64 -10.22 7.28 -13.22
N ILE A 65 -9.16 7.41 -14.02
CA ILE A 65 -9.29 7.67 -15.47
C ILE A 65 -10.06 6.56 -16.18
N ILE A 66 -9.86 5.30 -15.78
CA ILE A 66 -10.52 4.15 -16.38
C ILE A 66 -11.99 4.11 -15.98
N ASP A 67 -12.28 4.20 -14.68
CA ASP A 67 -13.63 4.08 -14.17
C ASP A 67 -14.53 5.24 -14.65
N GLU A 68 -14.00 6.46 -14.73
CA GLU A 68 -14.73 7.59 -15.31
C GLU A 68 -15.08 7.34 -16.78
N ARG A 69 -14.12 6.86 -17.58
CA ARG A 69 -14.38 6.54 -19.00
C ARG A 69 -15.39 5.43 -19.16
N ASP A 70 -15.21 4.34 -18.43
CA ASP A 70 -16.14 3.21 -18.43
C ASP A 70 -17.55 3.66 -18.05
N SER A 71 -17.68 4.56 -17.07
CA SER A 71 -18.97 5.11 -16.66
C SER A 71 -19.62 5.95 -17.76
N ILE A 72 -18.85 6.76 -18.49
CA ILE A 72 -19.33 7.60 -19.59
C ILE A 72 -19.76 6.73 -20.78
N GLU A 73 -18.96 5.72 -21.14
CA GLU A 73 -19.26 4.80 -22.24
C GLU A 73 -20.53 3.97 -21.97
N ARG A 74 -20.73 3.55 -20.71
CA ARG A 74 -21.90 2.75 -20.29
C ARG A 74 -23.09 3.61 -19.87
N ASN A 75 -22.91 4.92 -19.75
CA ASN A 75 -23.89 5.86 -19.21
C ASN A 75 -24.42 5.41 -17.82
N GLU A 76 -23.49 5.01 -16.96
CA GLU A 76 -23.73 4.53 -15.59
C GLU A 76 -23.07 5.46 -14.55
N THR A 77 -23.46 5.33 -13.28
CA THR A 77 -22.75 5.97 -12.17
C THR A 77 -21.38 5.34 -11.96
N VAL A 78 -20.35 6.16 -11.72
CA VAL A 78 -18.99 5.68 -11.41
C VAL A 78 -19.01 4.75 -10.20
N LYS A 79 -18.41 3.58 -10.37
CA LYS A 79 -18.19 2.58 -9.32
C LYS A 79 -16.69 2.36 -9.21
N PRO A 80 -16.02 2.94 -8.19
CA PRO A 80 -14.58 2.81 -8.07
C PRO A 80 -14.14 1.35 -7.94
N ALA A 81 -13.13 0.97 -8.71
CA ALA A 81 -12.40 -0.28 -8.51
C ALA A 81 -11.61 -0.26 -7.19
N VAL A 82 -11.20 0.94 -6.74
CA VAL A 82 -10.48 1.15 -5.48
C VAL A 82 -11.46 1.20 -4.31
N ASN A 83 -11.20 0.41 -3.26
CA ASN A 83 -12.02 0.39 -2.05
C ASN A 83 -11.18 0.08 -0.80
N ALA A 84 -11.75 0.28 0.39
CA ALA A 84 -11.03 0.09 1.66
C ALA A 84 -10.68 -1.39 1.98
N VAL A 85 -11.33 -2.35 1.32
CA VAL A 85 -11.10 -3.79 1.57
C VAL A 85 -9.99 -4.33 0.68
N GLU A 86 -10.01 -3.99 -0.61
CA GLU A 86 -9.09 -4.48 -1.63
C GLU A 86 -7.91 -3.52 -1.89
N GLY A 87 -8.03 -2.26 -1.46
CA GLY A 87 -7.02 -1.23 -1.62
C GLY A 87 -6.95 -0.68 -3.05
N ILE A 88 -5.77 -0.15 -3.40
CA ILE A 88 -5.47 0.33 -4.75
C ILE A 88 -4.81 -0.81 -5.52
N LEU A 89 -5.49 -1.31 -6.54
CA LEU A 89 -5.00 -2.38 -7.40
C LEU A 89 -4.51 -1.82 -8.74
N PRO A 90 -3.45 -2.38 -9.34
CA PRO A 90 -3.04 -2.00 -10.68
C PRO A 90 -4.19 -2.26 -11.68
N PRO A 91 -4.57 -1.27 -12.49
CA PRO A 91 -5.67 -1.44 -13.43
C PRO A 91 -5.30 -2.38 -14.59
N VAL A 92 -6.32 -3.04 -15.16
CA VAL A 92 -6.17 -3.88 -16.35
C VAL A 92 -5.97 -3.00 -17.58
N GLU A 93 -4.87 -3.20 -18.33
CA GLU A 93 -4.53 -2.38 -19.50
C GLU A 93 -5.48 -2.64 -20.69
N LEU A 94 -6.24 -1.60 -21.10
CA LEU A 94 -6.99 -1.61 -22.36
C LEU A 94 -6.07 -1.41 -23.58
N GLY A 95 -6.50 -1.92 -24.74
CA GLY A 95 -5.76 -1.85 -26.00
C GLY A 95 -5.47 -0.42 -26.48
N ARG A 96 -4.29 -0.23 -27.09
CA ARG A 96 -3.74 1.08 -27.51
C ARG A 96 -4.61 1.92 -28.47
N TRP A 97 -5.65 1.34 -29.06
CA TRP A 97 -6.37 1.92 -30.20
C TRP A 97 -7.78 2.47 -29.87
N GLU A 98 -8.22 2.43 -28.62
CA GLU A 98 -9.60 2.83 -28.23
C GLU A 98 -9.70 4.15 -27.45
N ARG A 99 -8.60 4.89 -27.24
CA ARG A 99 -8.65 6.11 -26.42
C ARG A 99 -9.12 7.33 -27.22
N GLN A 100 -10.43 7.54 -27.29
CA GLN A 100 -10.99 8.84 -27.64
C GLN A 100 -10.75 9.85 -26.50
N SER A 101 -10.50 11.12 -26.84
CA SER A 101 -10.34 12.19 -25.85
C SER A 101 -11.71 12.58 -25.29
N ILE A 102 -12.13 11.88 -24.25
CA ILE A 102 -13.35 12.17 -23.50
C ILE A 102 -13.00 13.16 -22.37
N PRO A 103 -13.73 14.28 -22.22
CA PRO A 103 -13.55 15.16 -21.07
C PRO A 103 -13.89 14.41 -19.79
N LEU A 104 -12.92 14.27 -18.90
CA LEU A 104 -13.08 13.59 -17.62
C LEU A 104 -13.66 14.56 -16.57
N GLN A 105 -14.44 14.01 -15.65
CA GLN A 105 -14.86 14.68 -14.42
C GLN A 105 -14.33 13.90 -13.22
N VAL A 106 -14.41 14.50 -12.04
CA VAL A 106 -14.13 13.80 -10.79
C VAL A 106 -15.46 13.50 -10.12
N SER A 107 -15.87 12.24 -10.15
CA SER A 107 -17.06 11.80 -9.42
C SER A 107 -16.89 11.94 -7.90
N GLU A 108 -18.00 12.14 -7.19
CA GLU A 108 -18.02 12.29 -5.72
C GLU A 108 -17.34 11.11 -5.00
N GLN A 109 -17.46 9.90 -5.56
CA GLN A 109 -16.79 8.72 -5.02
C GLN A 109 -15.26 8.85 -5.09
N TYR A 110 -14.73 9.36 -6.20
CA TYR A 110 -13.29 9.58 -6.37
C TYR A 110 -12.79 10.80 -5.58
N LYS A 111 -13.60 11.86 -5.39
CA LYS A 111 -13.24 12.96 -4.47
C LYS A 111 -12.98 12.47 -3.05
N ALA A 112 -13.85 11.59 -2.55
CA ALA A 112 -13.68 10.99 -1.23
C ALA A 112 -12.42 10.10 -1.16
N LEU A 113 -12.14 9.34 -2.23
CA LEU A 113 -10.91 8.52 -2.32
C LEU A 113 -9.65 9.38 -2.37
N PHE A 114 -9.64 10.46 -3.15
CA PHE A 114 -8.51 11.41 -3.20
C PHE A 114 -8.30 12.07 -1.86
N SER A 115 -9.35 12.52 -1.17
CA SER A 115 -9.23 13.11 0.16
C SER A 115 -8.64 12.13 1.19
N ALA A 116 -9.15 10.89 1.22
CA ALA A 116 -8.62 9.85 2.11
C ALA A 116 -7.17 9.48 1.79
N PHE A 117 -6.83 9.37 0.50
CA PHE A 117 -5.47 9.08 0.06
C PHE A 117 -4.51 10.25 0.32
N SER A 118 -4.97 11.50 0.27
CA SER A 118 -4.15 12.69 0.53
C SER A 118 -3.64 12.71 1.97
N SER A 119 -4.51 12.42 2.95
CA SER A 119 -4.08 12.32 4.35
C SER A 119 -3.04 11.21 4.54
N TYR A 120 -3.27 10.04 3.95
CA TYR A 120 -2.30 8.94 3.97
C TYR A 120 -0.97 9.33 3.29
N PHE A 121 -1.03 10.04 2.17
CA PHE A 121 0.14 10.46 1.41
C PHE A 121 0.96 11.50 2.15
N GLU A 122 0.31 12.44 2.85
CA GLU A 122 0.97 13.44 3.68
C GLU A 122 1.73 12.80 4.85
N ASP A 123 1.11 11.83 5.55
CA ASP A 123 1.77 11.09 6.63
C ASP A 123 3.03 10.37 6.14
N GLU A 124 2.92 9.65 5.01
CA GLU A 124 4.05 8.93 4.40
C GLU A 124 5.14 9.89 3.89
N MET A 125 4.76 11.04 3.31
CA MET A 125 5.70 12.07 2.88
C MET A 125 6.50 12.62 4.06
N ASN A 126 5.84 12.87 5.20
CA ASN A 126 6.49 13.35 6.41
C ASN A 126 7.48 12.32 6.98
N ASP A 127 7.12 11.04 6.95
CA ASP A 127 7.99 9.94 7.39
C ASP A 127 9.20 9.73 6.46
N ILE A 128 9.01 9.89 5.15
CA ILE A 128 10.08 9.81 4.15
C ILE A 128 11.00 11.04 4.25
N GLY A 129 10.45 12.21 4.58
CA GLY A 129 11.17 13.49 4.66
C GLY A 129 11.58 14.04 3.28
N ASP A 130 10.77 13.82 2.25
CA ASP A 130 11.04 14.26 0.88
C ASP A 130 10.01 15.29 0.38
N ASP A 131 10.41 16.56 0.44
CA ASP A 131 9.58 17.70 0.04
C ASP A 131 9.18 17.69 -1.45
N THR A 132 9.87 16.91 -2.31
CA THR A 132 9.52 16.84 -3.74
C THR A 132 8.19 16.16 -4.00
N LEU A 133 7.70 15.37 -3.04
CA LEU A 133 6.40 14.69 -3.09
C LEU A 133 5.21 15.65 -2.95
N GLY A 134 5.44 16.91 -2.57
CA GLY A 134 4.38 17.90 -2.41
C GLY A 134 3.58 18.14 -3.70
N GLN A 135 4.20 17.96 -4.87
CA GLN A 135 3.51 18.11 -6.15
C GLN A 135 2.37 17.09 -6.35
N GLU A 136 2.53 15.86 -5.85
CA GLU A 136 1.49 14.85 -5.92
C GLU A 136 0.36 15.15 -4.93
N LEU A 137 0.70 15.66 -3.74
CA LEU A 137 -0.27 16.09 -2.74
C LEU A 137 -1.13 17.26 -3.25
N ASP A 138 -0.49 18.28 -3.83
CA ASP A 138 -1.18 19.43 -4.44
C ASP A 138 -2.17 19.00 -5.54
N LEU A 139 -1.80 17.99 -6.34
CA LEU A 139 -2.68 17.43 -7.37
C LEU A 139 -3.87 16.68 -6.77
N LEU A 140 -3.66 15.88 -5.73
CA LEU A 140 -4.74 15.17 -5.05
C LEU A 140 -5.73 16.13 -4.38
N ASP A 141 -5.22 17.20 -3.75
CA ASP A 141 -6.05 18.24 -3.15
C ASP A 141 -6.88 18.96 -4.21
N MET A 142 -6.27 19.32 -5.35
CA MET A 142 -6.99 19.91 -6.49
C MET A 142 -8.11 18.99 -7.00
N LEU A 143 -7.83 17.70 -7.15
CA LEU A 143 -8.82 16.73 -7.64
C LEU A 143 -9.92 16.46 -6.62
N SER A 144 -9.62 16.49 -5.32
CA SER A 144 -10.61 16.32 -4.26
C SER A 144 -11.63 17.47 -4.20
N GLY A 145 -11.19 18.70 -4.52
CA GLY A 145 -12.02 19.90 -4.54
C GLY A 145 -12.57 20.29 -5.92
N TYR A 146 -12.44 19.43 -6.93
CA TYR A 146 -12.82 19.75 -8.31
C TYR A 146 -14.35 19.89 -8.47
N GLU A 147 -14.83 20.98 -9.09
CA GLU A 147 -16.26 21.22 -9.41
C GLU A 147 -16.58 20.99 -10.90
#